data_AF-A0A9W6HMJ5-F1
#
_entry.id   AF-A0A9W6HMJ5-F1
#
_cell.length_a   1.000
_cell.length_b   1.000
_cell.length_c   1.000
_cell.angle_alpha   90.00
_cell.angle_beta   90.00
_cell.angle_gamma   90.00
#
_symmetry.space_group_name_H-M   'P 1'
#
loop_
_entity.id
_entity.type
_entity.pdbx_description
1 polymer ?
#
loop_
_entity_poly.entity_id
_entity_poly.type
_entity_poly.pdbx_seq_one_letter_code
_entity_poly.pdbx_strand_id
1 'polypeptide(L)'
;MTAVLPLRAERTRVTWVRVESGFHVASRAGEFVGFAERTPDGHVVGFDGRSTPVGRYETLAEAQRAVESAPAPSEDSEPSMSPRLLGVFQGAATVAGLVALGALGAAALTFPGV
;
A
#
# COMPACT_ATOMS: atom_id res chain seq x y z
N MET A 1 9.79 -36.47 23.14
CA MET A 1 10.09 -35.03 23.35
C MET A 1 9.82 -34.33 22.04
N THR A 2 8.61 -33.81 21.85
CA THR A 2 8.22 -33.11 20.61
C THR A 2 8.60 -31.64 20.76
N ALA A 3 9.64 -31.21 20.05
CA ALA A 3 10.01 -29.80 20.00
C ALA A 3 9.08 -29.07 19.02
N VAL A 4 8.22 -28.20 19.55
CA VAL A 4 7.48 -27.23 18.73
C VAL A 4 8.45 -26.11 18.39
N LEU A 5 8.95 -26.10 17.14
CA LEU A 5 9.80 -25.01 16.65
C LEU A 5 9.00 -23.70 16.67
N PRO A 6 9.60 -22.58 17.10
CA PRO A 6 8.86 -21.36 17.38
C PRO A 6 8.37 -20.70 16.08
N LEU A 7 7.15 -20.16 16.16
CA LEU A 7 6.39 -19.28 15.23
C LEU A 7 7.18 -18.11 14.58
N ARG A 8 8.48 -17.96 14.86
CA ARG A 8 9.32 -16.84 14.41
C ARG A 8 9.52 -16.80 12.90
N ALA A 9 9.61 -17.96 12.24
CA ALA A 9 9.69 -18.03 10.78
C ALA A 9 8.37 -17.64 10.10
N GLU A 10 7.23 -17.94 10.74
CA GLU A 10 5.90 -17.56 10.25
C GLU A 10 5.64 -16.05 10.39
N ARG A 11 6.14 -15.41 11.46
CA ARG A 11 5.99 -13.97 11.66
C ARG A 11 6.72 -13.09 10.64
N THR A 12 7.60 -13.66 9.82
CA THR A 12 8.37 -12.92 8.80
C THR A 12 7.77 -13.01 7.40
N ARG A 13 6.97 -14.05 7.11
CA ARG A 13 6.48 -14.28 5.75
C ARG A 13 5.35 -13.31 5.42
N VAL A 14 5.48 -12.63 4.28
CA VAL A 14 4.40 -11.84 3.71
C VAL A 14 3.41 -12.80 3.05
N THR A 15 2.13 -12.62 3.36
CA THR A 15 1.02 -13.37 2.78
C THR A 15 0.24 -12.44 1.86
N TRP A 16 -0.15 -12.95 0.69
CA TRP A 16 -0.92 -12.21 -0.29
C TRP A 16 -2.35 -12.76 -0.38
N VAL A 17 -3.32 -11.86 -0.26
CA VAL A 17 -4.75 -12.19 -0.40
C VAL A 17 -5.32 -11.39 -1.56
N ARG A 18 -6.01 -12.07 -2.47
CA ARG A 18 -6.81 -11.41 -3.50
C ARG A 18 -8.12 -10.93 -2.87
N VAL A 19 -8.37 -9.63 -2.91
CA VAL A 19 -9.61 -9.02 -2.40
C VAL A 19 -10.61 -8.86 -3.53
N GLU A 20 -10.14 -8.44 -4.70
CA GLU A 20 -10.92 -8.27 -5.92
C GLU A 20 -10.11 -8.73 -7.14
N SER A 21 -10.78 -8.91 -8.28
CA SER A 21 -10.10 -9.09 -9.57
C SER A 21 -9.09 -7.97 -9.81
N GLY A 22 -7.81 -8.34 -9.89
CA GLY A 22 -6.72 -7.39 -10.11
C GLY A 22 -6.19 -6.72 -8.84
N PHE A 23 -6.79 -6.90 -7.67
CA PHE A 23 -6.35 -6.27 -6.42
C PHE A 23 -5.92 -7.29 -5.37
N HIS A 24 -4.66 -7.19 -4.94
CA HIS A 24 -4.05 -8.09 -3.98
C HIS A 24 -3.42 -7.31 -2.82
N VAL A 25 -3.66 -7.75 -1.60
CA VAL A 25 -3.14 -7.11 -0.38
C VAL A 25 -2.10 -8.01 0.26
N ALA A 26 -0.99 -7.40 0.68
CA ALA A 26 0.08 -8.03 1.43
C ALA A 26 -0.09 -7.77 2.93
N SER A 27 0.00 -8.83 3.72
CA SER A 27 0.09 -8.75 5.17
C SER A 27 1.27 -9.54 5.73
N ARG A 28 1.87 -9.06 6.82
CA ARG A 28 2.94 -9.75 7.55
C ARG A 28 2.53 -9.85 9.00
N ALA A 29 2.36 -11.08 9.50
CA ALA A 29 1.91 -11.33 10.87
C ALA A 29 0.62 -10.59 11.28
N GLY A 30 -0.29 -10.35 10.33
CA GLY A 30 -1.54 -9.62 10.54
C GLY A 30 -1.45 -8.12 10.25
N GLU A 31 -0.26 -7.55 10.12
CA GLU A 31 -0.04 -6.15 9.77
C GLU A 31 -0.09 -5.92 8.27
N PHE A 32 -0.62 -4.76 7.87
CA PHE A 32 -0.65 -4.34 6.47
C PHE A 32 0.75 -3.94 5.99
N VAL A 33 1.19 -4.52 4.88
CA VAL A 33 2.52 -4.25 4.28
C VAL A 33 2.41 -3.39 3.03
N GLY A 34 1.32 -3.54 2.28
CA GLY A 34 1.12 -2.90 1.00
C GLY A 34 0.14 -3.67 0.14
N PHE A 35 0.05 -3.30 -1.13
CA PHE A 35 -0.87 -3.92 -2.07
C PHE A 35 -0.35 -3.85 -3.50
N ALA A 36 -0.93 -4.66 -4.38
CA ALA A 36 -0.66 -4.66 -5.80
C ALA A 36 -1.98 -4.60 -6.57
N GLU A 37 -2.07 -3.67 -7.51
CA GLU A 37 -3.27 -3.41 -8.30
C GLU A 37 -2.96 -3.53 -9.78
N ARG A 38 -3.83 -4.23 -10.52
CA ARG A 38 -3.74 -4.34 -11.97
C ARG A 38 -4.40 -3.14 -12.63
N THR A 39 -3.62 -2.43 -13.43
CA THR A 39 -4.10 -1.32 -14.26
C THR A 39 -4.93 -1.83 -15.45
N PRO A 40 -5.85 -1.01 -15.99
CA PRO A 40 -6.59 -1.33 -17.20
C PRO A 40 -5.69 -1.66 -18.40
N ASP A 41 -4.49 -1.09 -18.45
CA ASP A 41 -3.49 -1.31 -19.50
C ASP A 41 -2.79 -2.69 -19.39
N GLY A 42 -3.12 -3.50 -18.37
CA GLY A 42 -2.59 -4.86 -18.20
C GLY A 42 -1.38 -4.98 -17.27
N HIS A 43 -0.69 -3.87 -16.97
CA HIS A 43 0.40 -3.81 -15.99
C HIS A 43 -0.09 -3.88 -14.55
N VAL A 44 0.81 -4.16 -13.61
CA VAL A 44 0.55 -4.20 -12.17
C VAL A 44 1.37 -3.13 -11.46
N VAL A 45 0.73 -2.32 -10.63
CA VAL A 45 1.41 -1.32 -9.79
C VAL A 45 1.50 -1.88 -8.37
N GLY A 46 2.71 -1.84 -7.79
CA GLY A 46 2.93 -2.18 -6.39
C GLY A 46 2.93 -0.92 -5.53
N PHE A 47 2.32 -1.01 -4.35
CA PHE A 47 2.22 0.07 -3.37
C PHE A 47 2.72 -0.41 -2.01
N ASP A 48 3.42 0.47 -1.30
CA ASP A 48 3.88 0.21 0.07
C ASP A 48 2.77 0.40 1.12
N GLY A 49 3.12 0.21 2.39
CA GLY A 49 2.19 0.36 3.52
C GLY A 49 1.66 1.78 3.73
N ARG A 50 2.22 2.78 3.03
CA ARG A 50 1.76 4.17 3.01
C ARG A 50 1.00 4.51 1.72
N SER A 51 0.66 3.51 0.92
CA SER A 51 0.05 3.68 -0.40
C SER A 51 0.91 4.50 -1.37
N THR A 52 2.23 4.51 -1.16
CA THR A 52 3.18 5.12 -2.11
C THR A 52 3.49 4.10 -3.20
N PRO A 53 3.40 4.47 -4.49
CA PRO A 53 3.73 3.55 -5.58
C PRO A 53 5.23 3.22 -5.54
N VAL A 54 5.54 1.93 -5.44
CA VAL A 54 6.91 1.39 -5.47
C VAL A 54 7.38 1.20 -6.91
N GLY A 55 6.44 0.94 -7.83
CA GLY A 55 6.72 0.82 -9.25
C GLY A 55 5.59 0.19 -10.06
N ARG A 56 5.79 0.14 -11.38
CA ARG A 56 4.91 -0.51 -12.37
C ARG A 56 5.64 -1.70 -12.99
N TYR A 57 4.95 -2.82 -13.09
CA TYR A 57 5.50 -4.11 -13.48
C TYR A 57 4.61 -4.82 -14.51
N GLU A 58 5.19 -5.72 -15.29
CA GLU A 58 4.43 -6.53 -16.25
C GLU A 58 3.64 -7.64 -15.54
N THR A 59 4.21 -8.16 -14.45
CA THR A 59 3.65 -9.30 -13.74
C THR A 59 3.35 -9.00 -12.27
N LEU A 60 2.34 -9.69 -11.74
CA LEU A 60 2.01 -9.62 -10.32
C LEU A 60 3.18 -10.08 -9.45
N ALA A 61 3.90 -11.12 -9.85
CA ALA A 61 5.02 -11.66 -9.07
C ALA A 61 6.19 -10.68 -8.94
N GLU A 62 6.40 -9.80 -9.91
CA GLU A 62 7.39 -8.72 -9.83
C GLU A 62 6.91 -7.61 -8.89
N ALA A 63 5.65 -7.20 -9.01
CA ALA A 63 5.05 -6.22 -8.12
C ALA A 63 5.07 -6.69 -6.66
N GLN A 64 4.73 -7.96 -6.41
CA GLN A 64 4.75 -8.55 -5.07
C GLN A 64 6.15 -8.53 -4.46
N ARG A 65 7.16 -8.97 -5.22
CA ARG A 65 8.57 -8.93 -4.75
C ARG A 65 9.01 -7.51 -4.43
N ALA A 66 8.63 -6.53 -5.26
CA ALA A 66 8.98 -5.14 -5.02
C ALA A 66 8.34 -4.60 -3.73
N VAL A 67 7.05 -4.87 -3.51
CA VAL A 67 6.34 -4.47 -2.28
C VAL A 67 6.93 -5.17 -1.05
N GLU A 68 7.29 -6.44 -1.15
CA GLU A 68 7.94 -7.18 -0.05
C GLU A 68 9.34 -6.64 0.30
N SER A 69 10.05 -6.10 -0.70
CA SER A 69 11.36 -5.48 -0.54
C SER A 69 11.31 -4.02 -0.12
N ALA A 70 10.13 -3.38 -0.20
CA ALA A 70 9.94 -2.01 0.22
C ALA A 70 10.22 -1.92 1.73
N PRO A 71 10.92 -0.87 2.19
CA PRO A 71 11.19 -0.69 3.60
C PRO A 71 9.86 -0.63 4.35
N ALA A 72 9.72 -1.47 5.39
CA ALA A 72 8.62 -1.33 6.32
C ALA A 72 8.65 0.10 6.88
N PRO A 73 7.50 0.75 7.11
CA PRO A 73 7.50 2.04 7.77
C PRO A 73 8.08 1.84 9.18
N SER A 74 9.37 2.15 9.35
CA SER A 74 10.02 2.11 10.65
C SER A 74 9.34 3.16 11.52
N GLU A 75 8.73 2.73 12.62
CA GLU A 75 8.14 3.63 13.62
C GLU A 75 9.20 4.57 14.22
N ASP A 76 10.48 4.15 14.20
CA ASP A 76 11.65 4.93 14.62
C ASP A 76 12.19 5.90 13.55
N SER A 77 11.55 5.97 12.38
CA SER A 77 11.80 7.07 11.45
C SER A 77 11.10 8.32 12.00
N GLU A 78 11.68 8.89 13.06
CA GLU A 78 11.65 10.34 13.29
C GLU A 78 11.71 10.99 11.90
N PRO A 79 10.76 11.88 11.55
CA PRO A 79 10.83 12.60 10.30
C PRO A 79 12.06 13.50 10.39
N SER A 80 13.23 12.96 10.05
CA SER A 80 14.39 13.71 9.66
C SER A 80 14.03 14.35 8.32
N MET A 81 13.14 15.33 8.41
CA MET A 81 12.94 16.36 7.42
C MET A 81 14.31 17.01 7.27
N SER A 82 15.10 16.47 6.36
CA SER A 82 16.23 17.15 5.78
C SER A 82 15.62 18.33 5.01
N PRO A 83 15.75 19.59 5.47
CA PRO A 83 15.19 20.74 4.78
C PRO A 83 16.00 21.10 3.51
N ARG A 84 16.65 20.10 2.89
CA ARG A 84 17.66 20.28 1.84
C ARG A 84 17.37 19.55 0.53
N LEU A 85 16.25 18.83 0.43
CA LEU A 85 15.78 18.24 -0.84
C LEU A 85 14.53 18.96 -1.37
N LEU A 86 14.39 20.26 -1.07
CA LEU A 86 13.47 21.16 -1.77
C LEU A 86 14.04 21.61 -3.13
N GLY A 87 14.71 20.71 -3.83
CA GLY A 87 15.38 21.00 -5.09
C GLY A 87 15.41 19.75 -5.94
N VAL A 88 14.79 19.84 -7.11
CA VAL A 88 14.82 18.84 -8.18
C VAL A 88 13.84 17.68 -7.99
N PHE A 89 12.55 17.93 -8.20
CA PHE A 89 11.67 17.11 -9.07
C PHE A 89 10.39 17.91 -9.40
N GLN A 90 10.56 19.12 -9.91
CA GLN A 90 9.50 19.80 -10.66
C GLN A 90 9.60 19.38 -12.14
N GLY A 91 9.01 18.24 -12.45
CA GLY A 91 8.70 17.81 -13.82
C GLY A 91 7.22 17.48 -13.87
N ALA A 92 6.41 18.49 -14.18
CA ALA A 92 4.95 18.40 -14.20
C ALA A 92 4.45 17.37 -15.24
N ALA A 93 3.55 16.49 -14.81
CA ALA A 93 2.43 16.04 -15.64
C ALA A 93 1.29 15.59 -14.72
N THR A 94 0.29 16.45 -14.64
CA THR A 94 -1.07 16.20 -14.14
C THR A 94 -1.66 14.93 -14.75
N VAL A 95 -1.84 13.88 -13.95
CA VAL A 95 -2.94 12.92 -14.17
C VAL A 95 -3.61 12.70 -12.82
N ALA A 96 -4.83 13.21 -12.73
CA ALA A 96 -5.74 12.99 -11.62
C ALA A 96 -6.07 11.50 -11.48
N GLY A 97 -6.01 10.99 -10.26
CA GLY A 97 -6.38 9.62 -9.91
C GLY A 97 -7.05 9.61 -8.53
N LEU A 98 -8.17 10.32 -8.43
CA LEU A 98 -9.02 10.37 -7.25
C LEU A 98 -9.99 9.18 -7.35
N VAL A 99 -9.69 8.09 -6.65
CA VAL A 99 -10.64 6.99 -6.37
C VAL A 99 -10.44 6.67 -4.87
N ALA A 100 -11.14 7.30 -3.93
CA ALA A 100 -12.56 7.20 -3.60
C ALA A 100 -13.04 5.74 -3.46
N LEU A 101 -13.02 5.19 -2.24
CA LEU A 101 -14.17 4.49 -1.63
C LEU A 101 -13.87 4.09 -0.17
N GLY A 102 -14.61 4.71 0.75
CA GLY A 102 -14.60 4.36 2.17
C GLY A 102 -15.16 5.44 3.08
N ALA A 103 -16.24 6.10 2.67
CA ALA A 103 -16.94 7.09 3.49
C ALA A 103 -17.60 6.41 4.70
N LEU A 104 -17.21 6.83 5.91
CA LEU A 104 -17.90 6.51 7.15
C LEU A 104 -18.29 7.82 7.85
N GLY A 105 -19.61 8.05 7.93
CA GLY A 105 -20.29 8.84 8.96
C GLY A 105 -20.31 10.37 8.77
N ALA A 106 -21.48 10.96 8.53
CA ALA A 106 -22.47 11.28 9.57
C ALA A 106 -23.56 12.21 9.01
N ALA A 107 -24.79 11.96 9.43
CA ALA A 107 -26.00 12.68 9.07
C ALA A 107 -26.10 14.09 9.68
N ALA A 108 -26.82 15.00 9.02
CA ALA A 108 -27.73 15.94 9.67
C ALA A 108 -28.69 16.58 8.65
N LEU A 109 -29.97 16.19 8.76
CA LEU A 109 -31.12 16.86 8.17
C LEU A 109 -31.23 18.31 8.69
N THR A 110 -31.57 19.28 7.84
CA THR A 110 -32.56 20.34 8.17
C THR A 110 -33.05 21.00 6.88
N PHE A 111 -34.31 20.77 6.54
CA PHE A 111 -35.08 21.62 5.62
C PHE A 111 -35.67 22.81 6.38
N PRO A 112 -35.60 24.01 5.81
CA PRO A 112 -36.75 24.92 5.79
C PRO A 112 -36.97 25.39 4.33
N GLY A 113 -38.16 25.63 3.80
CA GLY A 113 -39.51 25.79 4.32
C GLY A 113 -40.26 26.62 3.25
N VAL A 114 -41.53 26.29 2.99
CA VAL A 114 -42.53 27.16 2.36
C VAL A 114 -43.89 26.80 2.95
#